data_AF-A0A953JG75-F1
#
_entry.id   AF-A0A953JG75-F1
#
_cell.length_a   1.000
_cell.length_b   1.000
_cell.length_c   1.000
_cell.angle_alpha   90.00
_cell.angle_beta   90.00
_cell.angle_gamma   90.00
#
_symmetry.space_group_name_H-M   'P 1'
#
loop_
_entity.id
_entity.type
_entity.pdbx_description
1 polymer ?
#
loop_
_entity_poly.entity_id
_entity_poly.type
_entity_poly.pdbx_seq_one_letter_code
_entity_poly.pdbx_strand_id
1 'polypeptide(L)'
;MHLEDVPDVKTQIMINMSSPAAAFRWWRLPVRGVGLARMEFIINSIIKIHPMALAHFDQVEDTGARKEIEALTEGYGLRRGEKGLLVYVMAEIPSNVLLAEQFAERFDGFSIASNDLTQLVLGVDRDSAELKGLFDERNEAVKRMVRSLIETAHESGTKAGLCGQAPSDYPEFAEFLVEVGIDSVSLNPDSVLNMIGHVAEMENARACGGCRS
;
A
#
# COMPACT_ATOMS: atom_id res chain seq x y z
N MET A 1 -21.17 -2.82 17.93
CA MET A 1 -21.27 -3.42 16.58
C MET A 1 -20.71 -4.82 16.69
N HIS A 2 -21.52 -5.85 16.42
CA HIS A 2 -21.03 -7.22 16.42
C HIS A 2 -20.32 -7.51 15.09
N LEU A 3 -19.32 -8.39 15.09
CA LEU A 3 -18.51 -8.68 13.90
C LEU A 3 -19.35 -9.26 12.74
N GLU A 4 -20.51 -9.82 13.08
CA GLU A 4 -21.50 -10.40 12.17
C GLU A 4 -22.31 -9.35 11.40
N ASP A 5 -22.33 -8.10 11.87
CA ASP A 5 -23.05 -6.98 11.24
C ASP A 5 -22.20 -6.20 10.23
N VAL A 6 -20.94 -6.61 10.02
CA VAL A 6 -19.99 -5.91 9.17
C VAL A 6 -20.29 -6.22 7.69
N PRO A 7 -20.53 -5.21 6.85
CA PRO A 7 -20.88 -5.42 5.44
C PRO A 7 -19.71 -5.98 4.64
N ASP A 8 -20.02 -6.82 3.63
CA ASP A 8 -19.02 -7.32 2.68
C ASP A 8 -18.76 -6.26 1.60
N VAL A 9 -17.49 -6.03 1.30
CA VAL A 9 -17.02 -4.98 0.39
C VAL A 9 -16.07 -5.59 -0.66
N LYS A 10 -16.19 -5.12 -1.91
CA LYS A 10 -15.33 -5.53 -3.02
C LYS A 10 -13.91 -5.00 -2.84
N THR A 11 -13.79 -3.74 -2.41
CA THR A 11 -12.51 -3.10 -2.09
C THR A 11 -11.92 -3.74 -0.85
N GLN A 12 -10.73 -4.34 -0.97
CA GLN A 12 -10.15 -5.09 0.13
C GLN A 12 -9.61 -4.15 1.22
N ILE A 13 -10.24 -4.17 2.40
CA ILE A 13 -9.73 -3.44 3.56
C ILE A 13 -8.64 -4.26 4.25
N MET A 14 -7.46 -3.66 4.38
CA MET A 14 -6.26 -4.25 4.95
C MET A 14 -5.71 -3.39 6.09
N ILE A 15 -4.74 -3.90 6.85
CA ILE A 15 -4.09 -3.15 7.93
C ILE A 15 -2.62 -2.82 7.62
N ASN A 16 -2.24 -1.60 8.02
CA ASN A 16 -0.86 -1.20 8.16
C ASN A 16 -0.31 -1.79 9.46
N MET A 17 0.81 -2.50 9.36
CA MET A 17 1.43 -3.21 10.47
C MET A 17 2.87 -2.74 10.65
N SER A 18 3.24 -2.37 11.87
CA SER A 18 4.59 -1.93 12.23
C SER A 18 5.45 -3.06 12.82
N SER A 19 4.86 -4.20 13.21
CA SER A 19 5.60 -5.38 13.69
C SER A 19 4.75 -6.65 13.58
N PRO A 20 5.35 -7.84 13.40
CA PRO A 20 4.60 -9.11 13.35
C PRO A 20 3.82 -9.40 14.64
N ALA A 21 4.32 -8.95 15.79
CA ALA A 21 3.63 -9.12 17.07
C ALA A 21 2.26 -8.41 17.07
N ALA A 22 2.13 -7.32 16.32
CA ALA A 22 0.86 -6.63 16.15
C ALA A 22 -0.18 -7.54 15.47
N ALA A 23 0.21 -8.44 14.55
CA ALA A 23 -0.74 -9.36 13.90
C ALA A 23 -1.58 -10.15 14.92
N PHE A 24 -0.97 -10.59 16.03
CA PHE A 24 -1.65 -11.31 17.11
C PHE A 24 -2.57 -10.45 17.97
N ARG A 25 -2.47 -9.11 17.87
CA ARG A 25 -3.39 -8.18 18.52
C ARG A 25 -4.59 -7.85 17.64
N TRP A 26 -4.36 -7.73 16.33
CA TRP A 26 -5.35 -7.23 15.37
C TRP A 26 -6.06 -8.33 14.57
N TRP A 27 -5.72 -9.61 14.77
CA TRP A 27 -6.32 -10.76 14.05
C TRP A 27 -7.85 -10.84 14.12
N ARG A 28 -8.48 -10.21 15.12
CA ARG A 28 -9.94 -10.18 15.30
C ARG A 28 -10.63 -9.12 14.44
N LEU A 29 -9.89 -8.22 13.80
CA LEU A 29 -10.48 -7.23 12.91
C LEU A 29 -10.95 -7.91 11.60
N PRO A 30 -12.06 -7.45 11.01
CA PRO A 30 -12.62 -7.99 9.78
C PRO A 30 -11.84 -7.47 8.56
N VAL A 31 -10.55 -7.82 8.47
CA VAL A 31 -9.62 -7.34 7.43
C VAL A 31 -9.10 -8.51 6.60
N ARG A 32 -8.86 -8.27 5.31
CA ARG A 32 -8.45 -9.32 4.37
C ARG A 32 -6.96 -9.65 4.43
N GLY A 33 -6.16 -8.86 5.15
CA GLY A 33 -4.74 -9.10 5.36
C GLY A 33 -3.97 -7.88 5.83
N VAL A 34 -2.64 -7.96 5.75
CA VAL A 34 -1.70 -6.86 6.01
C VAL A 34 -1.35 -6.22 4.66
N GLY A 35 -1.69 -4.94 4.47
CA GLY A 35 -1.47 -4.24 3.20
C GLY A 35 -0.19 -3.41 3.18
N LEU A 36 0.37 -3.09 4.35
CA LEU A 36 1.71 -2.50 4.50
C LEU A 36 2.36 -3.07 5.74
N ALA A 37 3.58 -3.57 5.61
CA ALA A 37 4.42 -3.88 6.76
C ALA A 37 5.63 -2.95 6.74
N ARG A 38 5.81 -2.11 7.77
CA ARG A 38 6.91 -1.13 7.77
C ARG A 38 8.27 -1.84 7.73
N MET A 39 8.99 -1.68 6.62
CA MET A 39 10.25 -2.36 6.37
C MET A 39 11.30 -2.03 7.44
N GLU A 40 11.38 -0.81 7.95
CA GLU A 40 12.39 -0.40 8.93
C GLU A 40 12.37 -1.26 10.21
N PHE A 41 11.18 -1.68 10.66
CA PHE A 41 11.05 -2.56 11.83
C PHE A 41 11.24 -4.03 11.48
N ILE A 42 10.83 -4.47 10.29
CA ILE A 42 11.13 -5.83 9.81
C ILE A 42 12.65 -5.99 9.66
N ILE A 43 13.33 -4.99 9.11
CA ILE A 43 14.78 -4.93 8.97
C ILE A 43 15.44 -4.88 10.34
N ASN A 44 15.07 -3.96 11.23
CA ASN A 44 15.72 -3.87 12.53
C ASN A 44 15.41 -5.03 13.49
N SER A 45 14.23 -5.67 13.37
CA SER A 45 13.76 -6.65 14.37
C SER A 45 13.82 -8.11 13.88
N ILE A 46 13.74 -8.36 12.56
CA ILE A 46 13.57 -9.72 11.99
C ILE A 46 14.70 -10.06 11.02
N ILE A 47 14.92 -9.23 10.00
CA ILE A 47 15.88 -9.50 8.92
C ILE A 47 17.30 -9.15 9.37
N LYS A 48 17.47 -8.10 10.19
CA LYS A 48 18.74 -7.57 10.73
C LYS A 48 19.82 -7.24 9.69
N ILE A 49 19.44 -7.17 8.42
CA ILE A 49 20.33 -6.91 7.30
C ILE A 49 19.81 -5.70 6.51
N HIS A 50 20.70 -4.77 6.21
CA HIS A 50 20.37 -3.64 5.35
C HIS A 50 19.95 -4.11 3.94
N PRO A 51 18.81 -3.65 3.37
CA PRO A 51 18.30 -4.14 2.07
C PRO A 51 19.30 -4.04 0.92
N MET A 52 20.11 -2.98 0.88
CA MET A 52 21.14 -2.82 -0.15
C MET A 52 22.29 -3.83 -0.02
N ALA A 53 22.55 -4.34 1.18
CA ALA A 53 23.53 -5.42 1.38
C ALA A 53 23.00 -6.76 0.84
N LEU A 54 21.68 -6.94 0.77
CA LEU A 54 21.06 -8.09 0.08
C LEU A 54 21.03 -7.88 -1.44
N ALA A 55 20.61 -6.70 -1.89
CA ALA A 55 20.52 -6.38 -3.32
C ALA A 55 21.88 -6.35 -4.02
N HIS A 56 22.95 -6.05 -3.28
CA HIS A 56 24.32 -5.99 -3.75
C HIS A 56 25.25 -6.85 -2.91
N PHE A 57 24.80 -8.06 -2.57
CA PHE A 57 25.56 -9.00 -1.74
C PHE A 57 27.01 -9.22 -2.22
N ASP A 58 27.20 -9.31 -3.54
CA ASP A 58 28.53 -9.47 -4.16
C ASP A 58 29.43 -8.23 -3.99
N GLN A 59 28.86 -7.08 -3.66
CA GLN A 59 29.58 -5.82 -3.40
C GLN A 59 29.90 -5.61 -1.92
N VAL A 60 29.40 -6.47 -1.01
CA VAL A 60 29.69 -6.38 0.43
C VAL A 60 31.12 -6.86 0.69
N GLU A 61 32.09 -5.96 0.75
CA GLU A 61 33.52 -6.33 0.83
C GLU A 61 33.88 -7.15 2.07
N ASP A 62 33.19 -6.94 3.19
CA ASP A 62 33.43 -7.69 4.42
C ASP A 62 32.90 -9.13 4.36
N THR A 63 33.83 -10.07 4.36
CA THR A 63 33.53 -11.51 4.38
C THR A 63 32.82 -11.98 5.66
N GLY A 64 32.97 -11.27 6.78
CA GLY A 64 32.24 -11.54 8.02
C GLY A 64 30.76 -11.20 7.87
N ALA A 65 30.46 -9.97 7.42
CA ALA A 65 29.12 -9.52 7.10
C ALA A 65 28.44 -10.42 6.04
N ARG A 66 29.15 -10.85 4.99
CA ARG A 66 28.58 -11.78 3.99
C ARG A 66 28.10 -13.09 4.62
N LYS A 67 28.89 -13.71 5.51
CA LYS A 67 28.50 -14.94 6.22
C LYS A 67 27.32 -14.73 7.17
N GLU A 68 27.25 -13.58 7.83
CA GLU A 68 26.14 -13.25 8.73
C GLU A 68 24.84 -13.02 7.95
N ILE A 69 24.93 -12.36 6.80
CA ILE A 69 23.82 -12.20 5.85
C ILE A 69 23.36 -13.55 5.32
N GLU A 70 24.28 -14.43 4.91
CA GLU A 70 23.97 -15.80 4.47
C GLU A 70 23.23 -16.59 5.57
N ALA A 71 23.76 -16.59 6.80
CA ALA A 71 23.15 -17.30 7.93
C ALA A 71 21.76 -16.77 8.31
N LEU A 72 21.56 -15.45 8.24
CA LEU A 72 20.26 -14.82 8.51
C LEU A 72 19.25 -15.04 7.38
N THR A 73 19.70 -15.33 6.15
CA THR A 73 18.83 -15.55 4.97
C THR A 73 18.58 -17.02 4.66
N GLU A 74 19.39 -17.93 5.19
CA GLU A 74 19.37 -19.39 4.94
C GLU A 74 18.00 -20.04 5.20
N GLY A 75 17.20 -19.47 6.10
CA GLY A 75 15.89 -19.98 6.50
C GLY A 75 14.66 -19.43 5.77
N TYR A 76 14.81 -18.37 4.95
CA TYR A 76 13.62 -17.65 4.46
C TYR A 76 13.11 -18.13 3.09
N GLY A 77 13.95 -18.70 2.22
CA GLY A 77 13.50 -19.39 0.98
C GLY A 77 12.47 -18.62 0.13
N LEU A 78 12.49 -17.29 0.17
CA LEU A 78 11.48 -16.44 -0.47
C LEU A 78 11.86 -16.24 -1.95
N ARG A 79 11.02 -16.76 -2.85
CA ARG A 79 11.14 -16.55 -4.29
C ARG A 79 9.79 -16.07 -4.81
N ARG A 80 9.79 -15.00 -5.61
CA ARG A 80 8.58 -14.44 -6.24
C ARG A 80 7.84 -15.56 -6.99
N GLY A 81 6.53 -15.68 -6.76
CA GLY A 81 5.69 -16.71 -7.37
C GLY A 81 5.75 -18.10 -6.70
N GLU A 82 6.67 -18.35 -5.77
CA GLU A 82 6.68 -19.58 -4.98
C GLU A 82 5.79 -19.43 -3.73
N LYS A 83 5.03 -20.46 -3.39
CA LYS A 83 4.14 -20.51 -2.20
C LYS A 83 3.14 -19.34 -2.11
N GLY A 84 2.76 -18.75 -3.24
CA GLY A 84 1.83 -17.63 -3.31
C GLY A 84 2.42 -16.29 -2.87
N LEU A 85 3.75 -16.17 -2.79
CA LEU A 85 4.43 -14.90 -2.50
C LEU A 85 4.26 -13.94 -3.68
N LEU A 86 3.60 -12.82 -3.41
CA LEU A 86 3.48 -11.68 -4.32
C LEU A 86 4.43 -10.56 -3.90
N VAL A 87 5.08 -9.93 -4.87
CA VAL A 87 6.00 -8.82 -4.65
C VAL A 87 5.37 -7.55 -5.19
N TYR A 88 5.07 -6.61 -4.30
CA TYR A 88 4.48 -5.32 -4.65
C TYR A 88 5.56 -4.24 -4.62
N VAL A 89 5.41 -3.20 -5.45
CA VAL A 89 6.27 -2.01 -5.41
C VAL A 89 5.52 -0.83 -4.81
N MET A 90 6.21 -0.02 -4.02
CA MET A 90 5.66 1.22 -3.48
C MET A 90 5.63 2.29 -4.57
N ALA A 91 4.44 2.76 -4.90
CA ALA A 91 4.22 3.79 -5.90
C ALA A 91 4.10 5.16 -5.24
N GLU A 92 5.25 5.81 -5.08
CA GLU A 92 5.39 7.12 -4.45
C GLU A 92 6.14 8.14 -5.30
N ILE A 93 6.89 7.68 -6.31
CA ILE A 93 7.73 8.54 -7.15
C ILE A 93 7.01 8.74 -8.49
N PRO A 94 6.85 9.97 -9.01
CA PRO A 94 6.15 10.18 -10.28
C PRO A 94 6.63 9.30 -11.44
N SER A 95 7.92 8.96 -11.49
CA SER A 95 8.46 8.05 -12.51
C SER A 95 7.90 6.63 -12.44
N ASN A 96 7.62 6.09 -11.24
CA ASN A 96 7.06 4.75 -11.09
C ASN A 96 5.56 4.70 -11.41
N VAL A 97 4.86 5.83 -11.28
CA VAL A 97 3.49 6.01 -11.77
C VAL A 97 3.47 6.09 -13.30
N LEU A 98 4.29 6.97 -13.87
CA LEU A 98 4.32 7.20 -15.32
C LEU A 98 4.81 6.00 -16.13
N LEU A 99 5.66 5.17 -15.54
CA LEU A 99 6.23 3.98 -16.17
C LEU A 99 5.62 2.69 -15.60
N ALA A 100 4.42 2.75 -15.01
CA ALA A 100 3.81 1.63 -14.31
C ALA A 100 3.75 0.35 -15.14
N GLU A 101 3.51 0.42 -16.46
CA GLU A 101 3.54 -0.74 -17.36
C GLU A 101 4.88 -1.50 -17.28
N GLN A 102 6.01 -0.79 -17.29
CA GLN A 102 7.35 -1.40 -17.19
C GLN A 102 7.61 -1.99 -15.81
N PHE A 103 7.10 -1.34 -14.76
CA PHE A 103 7.19 -1.86 -13.40
C PHE A 103 6.31 -3.11 -13.24
N ALA A 104 5.15 -3.18 -13.89
CA ALA A 104 4.26 -4.33 -13.84
C ALA A 104 4.89 -5.62 -14.41
N GLU A 105 5.87 -5.52 -15.31
CA GLU A 105 6.66 -6.70 -15.73
C GLU A 105 7.45 -7.34 -14.56
N ARG A 106 7.80 -6.53 -13.56
CA ARG A 106 8.70 -6.90 -12.46
C ARG A 106 8.00 -7.05 -11.11
N PHE A 107 6.78 -6.57 -10.97
CA PHE A 107 6.02 -6.58 -9.72
C PHE A 107 4.62 -7.15 -9.94
N ASP A 108 4.08 -7.80 -8.91
CA ASP A 108 2.74 -8.41 -8.92
C ASP A 108 1.64 -7.40 -8.56
N GLY A 109 2.01 -6.18 -8.18
CA GLY A 109 1.12 -5.07 -7.89
C GLY A 109 1.81 -3.85 -7.32
N PHE A 110 1.02 -2.83 -7.06
CA PHE A 110 1.46 -1.51 -6.60
C PHE A 110 0.82 -1.19 -5.25
N SER A 111 1.57 -0.52 -4.38
CA SER A 111 1.07 0.07 -3.13
C SER A 111 1.34 1.56 -3.13
N ILE A 112 0.30 2.37 -3.26
CA ILE A 112 0.38 3.82 -3.33
C ILE A 112 0.69 4.37 -1.94
N ALA A 113 1.80 5.10 -1.82
CA ALA A 113 2.09 5.92 -0.65
C ALA A 113 1.63 7.36 -0.94
N SER A 114 0.37 7.66 -0.64
CA SER A 114 -0.27 8.94 -1.02
C SER A 114 0.48 10.15 -0.48
N ASN A 115 1.05 10.05 0.71
CA ASN A 115 1.75 11.16 1.35
C ASN A 115 3.04 11.54 0.60
N ASP A 116 3.86 10.55 0.22
CA ASP A 116 5.13 10.76 -0.47
C ASP A 116 4.90 11.08 -1.96
N LEU A 117 3.89 10.45 -2.57
CA LEU A 117 3.43 10.80 -3.92
C LEU A 117 2.99 12.27 -3.99
N THR A 118 2.21 12.74 -3.02
CA THR A 118 1.75 14.13 -2.96
C THR A 118 2.93 15.09 -2.86
N GLN A 119 3.89 14.79 -1.99
CA GLN A 119 5.10 15.61 -1.81
C GLN A 119 5.89 15.74 -3.13
N LEU A 120 6.10 14.64 -3.85
CA LEU A 120 6.89 14.64 -5.08
C LEU A 120 6.12 15.19 -6.29
N VAL A 121 4.80 15.00 -6.34
CA VAL A 121 3.95 15.54 -7.43
C VAL A 121 3.77 17.05 -7.29
N LEU A 122 3.57 17.54 -6.06
CA LEU A 122 3.35 18.97 -5.82
C LEU A 122 4.66 19.75 -5.62
N GLY A 123 5.78 19.06 -5.38
CA GLY A 123 7.05 19.68 -5.02
C GLY A 123 6.99 20.40 -3.67
N VAL A 124 6.16 19.88 -2.74
CA VAL A 124 5.89 20.49 -1.44
C VAL A 124 6.41 19.58 -0.35
N ASP A 125 7.34 20.08 0.45
CA ASP A 125 7.76 19.42 1.69
C ASP A 125 6.67 19.54 2.75
N ARG A 126 6.10 18.40 3.18
CA ARG A 126 5.03 18.36 4.19
C ARG A 126 5.50 18.73 5.59
N ASP A 127 6.80 18.64 5.86
CA ASP A 127 7.41 19.01 7.13
C ASP A 127 7.79 20.50 7.17
N SER A 128 7.67 21.21 6.04
CA SER A 128 7.84 22.66 5.98
C SER A 128 6.65 23.40 6.60
N ALA A 129 6.91 24.15 7.67
CA ALA A 129 5.91 24.98 8.33
C ALA A 129 5.29 26.05 7.40
N GLU A 130 6.05 26.52 6.40
CA GLU A 130 5.64 27.58 5.48
C GLU A 130 4.76 27.06 4.34
N LEU A 131 5.00 25.83 3.89
CA LEU A 131 4.33 25.24 2.73
C LEU A 131 3.26 24.21 3.10
N LYS A 132 3.07 23.93 4.40
CA LYS A 132 2.08 22.96 4.90
C LYS A 132 0.67 23.21 4.37
N GLY A 133 0.29 24.47 4.14
CA GLY A 133 -1.03 24.83 3.59
C GLY A 133 -1.22 24.46 2.11
N LEU A 134 -0.14 24.14 1.39
CA LEU A 134 -0.15 23.72 -0.01
C LEU A 134 -0.12 22.19 -0.17
N PHE A 135 0.18 21.45 0.91
CA PHE A 135 0.15 19.99 0.91
C PHE A 135 -1.30 19.51 1.00
N ASP A 136 -1.84 19.04 -0.11
CA ASP A 136 -3.20 18.46 -0.17
C ASP A 136 -3.19 17.21 -1.04
N GLU A 137 -3.41 16.05 -0.42
CA GLU A 137 -3.46 14.75 -1.10
C GLU A 137 -4.66 14.66 -2.06
N ARG A 138 -5.67 15.53 -1.90
CA ARG A 138 -6.85 15.62 -2.78
C ARG A 138 -6.59 16.48 -4.01
N ASN A 139 -5.39 17.06 -4.15
CA ASN A 139 -5.04 17.86 -5.30
C ASN A 139 -5.26 17.08 -6.61
N GLU A 140 -5.81 17.74 -7.62
CA GLU A 140 -6.16 17.11 -8.89
C GLU A 140 -4.95 16.49 -9.62
N ALA A 141 -3.74 17.03 -9.46
CA ALA A 141 -2.53 16.41 -10.00
C ALA A 141 -2.25 15.05 -9.33
N VAL A 142 -2.43 14.97 -8.01
CA VAL A 142 -2.25 13.73 -7.23
C VAL A 142 -3.31 12.72 -7.61
N LYS A 143 -4.59 13.12 -7.63
CA LYS A 143 -5.70 12.24 -8.04
C LYS A 143 -5.51 11.70 -9.45
N ARG A 144 -5.02 12.51 -10.40
CA ARG A 144 -4.70 12.04 -11.76
C ARG A 144 -3.59 11.00 -11.77
N MET A 145 -2.53 11.18 -10.99
CA MET A 145 -1.45 10.20 -10.85
C MET A 145 -1.97 8.88 -10.25
N VAL A 146 -2.77 8.96 -9.20
CA VAL A 146 -3.39 7.79 -8.56
C VAL A 146 -4.30 7.04 -9.53
N ARG A 147 -5.19 7.76 -10.23
CA ARG A 147 -6.07 7.16 -11.26
C ARG A 147 -5.27 6.47 -12.35
N SER A 148 -4.29 7.18 -12.93
CA SER A 148 -3.45 6.66 -14.02
C SER A 148 -2.71 5.38 -13.61
N LEU A 149 -2.19 5.34 -12.38
CA LEU A 149 -1.52 4.14 -11.87
C LEU A 149 -2.47 2.95 -11.75
N ILE A 150 -3.66 3.17 -11.19
CA ILE A 150 -4.66 2.10 -10.99
C ILE A 150 -5.09 1.53 -12.34
N GLU A 151 -5.42 2.41 -13.29
CA GLU A 151 -5.79 2.04 -14.66
C GLU A 151 -4.65 1.24 -15.34
N THR A 152 -3.42 1.74 -15.29
CA THR A 152 -2.26 1.06 -15.90
C THR A 152 -1.96 -0.28 -15.23
N ALA A 153 -2.10 -0.37 -13.90
CA ALA A 153 -1.91 -1.61 -13.16
C ALA A 153 -2.90 -2.68 -13.61
N HIS A 154 -4.18 -2.32 -13.76
CA HIS A 154 -5.23 -3.22 -14.23
C HIS A 154 -5.03 -3.63 -15.69
N GLU A 155 -4.68 -2.68 -16.57
CA GLU A 155 -4.36 -2.96 -17.97
C GLU A 155 -3.18 -3.92 -18.11
N SER A 156 -2.22 -3.85 -17.18
CA SER A 156 -1.05 -4.74 -17.11
C SER A 156 -1.34 -6.05 -16.37
N GLY A 157 -2.58 -6.30 -15.92
CA GLY A 157 -2.97 -7.52 -15.21
C GLY A 157 -2.45 -7.62 -13.76
N THR A 158 -2.03 -6.51 -13.18
CA THR A 158 -1.57 -6.40 -11.78
C THR A 158 -2.60 -5.69 -10.92
N LYS A 159 -2.39 -5.66 -9.60
CA LYS A 159 -3.29 -4.99 -8.65
C LYS A 159 -2.72 -3.67 -8.16
N ALA A 160 -3.60 -2.75 -7.76
CA ALA A 160 -3.21 -1.50 -7.11
C ALA A 160 -3.92 -1.35 -5.75
N GLY A 161 -3.12 -1.18 -4.70
CA GLY A 161 -3.58 -0.83 -3.36
C GLY A 161 -3.05 0.51 -2.90
N LEU A 162 -3.56 1.04 -1.80
CA LEU A 162 -3.06 2.26 -1.16
C LEU A 162 -2.80 2.05 0.32
N CYS A 163 -1.65 2.50 0.82
CA CYS A 163 -1.24 2.36 2.21
C CYS A 163 -1.08 3.70 2.97
N GLY A 164 -1.21 4.82 2.27
CA GLY A 164 -1.15 6.16 2.84
C GLY A 164 -2.40 6.53 3.67
N GLN A 165 -2.34 7.68 4.34
CA GLN A 165 -3.40 8.08 5.28
C GLN A 165 -4.58 8.79 4.60
N ALA A 166 -4.41 9.28 3.37
CA ALA A 166 -5.42 10.03 2.62
C ALA A 166 -6.86 9.51 2.75
N PRO A 167 -7.18 8.21 2.53
CA PRO A 167 -8.56 7.73 2.66
C PRO A 167 -9.12 7.81 4.09
N SER A 168 -8.28 7.72 5.13
CA SER A 168 -8.74 7.89 6.52
C SER A 168 -8.97 9.36 6.88
N ASP A 169 -8.12 10.25 6.37
CA ASP A 169 -8.18 11.68 6.68
C ASP A 169 -9.23 12.41 5.84
N TYR A 170 -9.51 11.90 4.63
CA TYR A 170 -10.41 12.50 3.64
C TYR A 170 -11.41 11.45 3.11
N PRO A 171 -12.65 11.39 3.64
CA PRO A 171 -13.68 10.47 3.15
C PRO A 171 -13.96 10.60 1.65
N GLU A 172 -13.89 11.82 1.11
CA GLU A 172 -14.05 12.09 -0.33
C GLU A 172 -12.92 11.47 -1.17
N PHE A 173 -11.74 11.26 -0.58
CA PHE A 173 -10.64 10.58 -1.25
C PHE A 173 -10.88 9.07 -1.26
N ALA A 174 -11.43 8.50 -0.18
CA ALA A 174 -11.86 7.10 -0.19
C ALA A 174 -12.95 6.84 -1.23
N GLU A 175 -13.91 7.76 -1.38
CA GLU A 175 -14.92 7.71 -2.45
C GLU A 175 -14.29 7.71 -3.83
N PHE A 176 -13.33 8.61 -4.07
CA PHE A 176 -12.56 8.66 -5.30
C PHE A 176 -11.81 7.34 -5.56
N LEU A 177 -11.19 6.73 -4.56
CA LEU A 177 -10.48 5.45 -4.73
C LEU A 177 -11.42 4.30 -5.13
N VAL A 178 -12.59 4.20 -4.48
CA VAL A 178 -13.65 3.27 -4.88
C VAL A 178 -14.18 3.64 -6.27
N GLU A 179 -14.18 4.93 -6.61
CA GLU A 179 -14.65 5.41 -7.91
C GLU A 179 -13.81 4.84 -9.04
N VAL A 180 -12.49 4.93 -8.90
CA VAL A 180 -11.50 4.50 -9.89
C VAL A 180 -11.17 3.01 -9.82
N GLY A 181 -11.75 2.29 -8.86
CA GLY A 181 -11.67 0.82 -8.78
C GLY A 181 -10.43 0.28 -8.07
N ILE A 182 -9.90 0.97 -7.05
CA ILE A 182 -8.78 0.45 -6.25
C ILE A 182 -9.04 -1.00 -5.76
N ASP A 183 -8.01 -1.86 -5.77
CA ASP A 183 -8.15 -3.25 -5.30
C ASP A 183 -8.16 -3.34 -3.78
N SER A 184 -7.32 -2.54 -3.13
CA SER A 184 -7.16 -2.59 -1.67
C SER A 184 -6.81 -1.24 -1.04
N VAL A 185 -7.25 -1.07 0.21
CA VAL A 185 -6.89 0.08 1.04
C VAL A 185 -6.40 -0.43 2.38
N SER A 186 -5.18 -0.04 2.75
CA SER A 186 -4.50 -0.47 3.95
C SER A 186 -4.40 0.69 4.94
N LEU A 187 -4.97 0.49 6.13
CA LEU A 187 -5.19 1.58 7.09
C LEU A 187 -4.58 1.29 8.45
N ASN A 188 -4.48 2.34 9.26
CA ASN A 188 -4.28 2.14 10.69
C ASN A 188 -5.50 1.40 11.26
N PRO A 189 -5.28 0.47 12.20
CA PRO A 189 -6.36 -0.40 12.66
C PRO A 189 -7.56 0.30 13.29
N ASP A 190 -7.36 1.46 13.93
CA ASP A 190 -8.43 2.23 14.57
C ASP A 190 -9.44 2.79 13.53
N SER A 191 -9.03 2.91 12.26
CA SER A 191 -9.86 3.42 11.16
C SER A 191 -10.65 2.33 10.41
N VAL A 192 -10.37 1.05 10.69
CA VAL A 192 -10.86 -0.09 9.87
C VAL A 192 -12.39 -0.17 9.85
N LEU A 193 -13.04 -0.16 11.01
CA LEU A 193 -14.50 -0.37 11.08
C LEU A 193 -15.27 0.76 10.40
N ASN A 194 -14.82 2.00 10.60
CA ASN A 194 -15.42 3.17 9.95
C ASN A 194 -15.24 3.11 8.43
N MET A 195 -14.05 2.71 7.96
CA MET A 195 -13.78 2.58 6.53
C MET A 195 -14.67 1.53 5.88
N ILE A 196 -14.86 0.37 6.51
CA ILE A 196 -15.71 -0.69 5.94
C ILE A 196 -17.15 -0.20 5.75
N GLY A 197 -17.70 0.51 6.74
CA GLY A 197 -19.04 1.10 6.62
C GLY A 197 -19.13 2.08 5.45
N HIS A 198 -18.16 3.01 5.35
CA HIS A 198 -18.13 4.03 4.30
C HIS A 198 -18.01 3.38 2.90
N VAL A 199 -17.08 2.44 2.72
CA VAL A 199 -16.88 1.75 1.43
C VAL A 199 -18.12 0.95 1.03
N ALA A 200 -18.77 0.26 1.98
CA ALA A 200 -19.99 -0.48 1.71
C ALA A 200 -21.13 0.41 1.22
N GLU A 201 -21.32 1.58 1.83
CA GLU A 201 -22.32 2.56 1.38
C GLU A 201 -22.04 3.03 -0.06
N MET A 202 -20.77 3.31 -0.38
CA MET A 202 -20.37 3.77 -1.71
C MET A 202 -20.53 2.70 -2.80
N GLU A 203 -20.12 1.46 -2.51
CA GLU A 203 -20.27 0.34 -3.45
C GLU A 203 -21.76 0.03 -3.71
N ASN A 204 -22.61 0.11 -2.67
CA ASN A 204 -24.05 -0.07 -2.79
C ASN A 204 -24.73 1.06 -3.58
N ALA A 205 -24.33 2.32 -3.34
CA ALA A 205 -24.84 3.47 -4.09
C ALA A 205 -24.54 3.35 -5.59
N ARG A 206 -23.33 2.87 -5.96
CA ARG A 206 -22.95 2.60 -7.35
C ARG A 206 -23.76 1.46 -7.97
N ALA A 207 -23.95 0.36 -7.25
CA ALA A 207 -24.76 -0.76 -7.72
C ALA A 207 -26.23 -0.35 -7.98
N CYS A 208 -26.80 0.50 -7.13
CA CYS A 208 -28.16 1.03 -7.31
C CYS A 208 -28.26 2.09 -8.41
N GLY A 209 -27.24 2.94 -8.59
CA GLY A 209 -27.20 3.98 -9.61
C GLY A 209 -27.08 3.46 -11.05
N GLY A 210 -26.45 2.30 -11.24
CA GLY A 210 -26.33 1.64 -12.55
C GLY A 210 -27.61 0.95 -13.06
N CYS A 211 -28.67 0.86 -12.25
CA CYS A 211 -29.97 0.31 -12.67
C CYS A 211 -30.91 1.36 -13.30
N ARG A 212 -30.44 2.59 -13.56
CA ARG A 212 -31.20 3.63 -14.28
C ARG A 212 -30.48 4.03 -15.57
N SER A 213 -30.46 3.10 -16.52
CA SER A 213 -30.23 3.37 -17.94
C SER A 213 -31.12 2.46 -18.76
#